data_AF-A0A329S3W0-F1
#
_entry.id   AF-A0A329S3W0-F1
#
_cell.length_a   1.000
_cell.length_b   1.000
_cell.length_c   1.000
_cell.angle_alpha   90.00
_cell.angle_beta   90.00
_cell.angle_gamma   90.00
#
_symmetry.space_group_name_H-M   'P 1'
#
loop_
_entity.id
_entity.type
_entity.pdbx_description
1 polymer ?
#
loop_
_entity_poly.entity_id
_entity_poly.type
_entity_poly.pdbx_seq_one_letter_code
_entity_poly.pdbx_strand_id
1 'polypeptide(L)'
;MSKGSCCGYDKKRPAPGKEYRILACRSSNATGSFVDKDGVDCKKGGGTVVLKSHDIVYGPGGQGVYNDPKHGPILYYHYVDTTIGYADGQKRFGWNKINFSSGWPVV
;
A
#
# COMPACT_ATOMS: atom_id res chain seq x y z
N MET A 1 -5.29 -2.67 -1.88
CA MET A 1 -6.05 -2.37 -0.65
C MET A 1 -5.10 -1.90 0.43
N SER A 2 -5.58 -1.11 1.38
CA SER A 2 -4.75 -0.67 2.51
C SER A 2 -5.10 -1.47 3.78
N LYS A 3 -4.12 -1.75 4.64
CA LYS A 3 -4.32 -2.42 5.94
C LYS A 3 -3.41 -1.80 6.99
N GLY A 4 -3.82 -1.85 8.25
CA GLY A 4 -3.08 -1.23 9.37
C GLY A 4 -3.68 0.10 9.80
N SER A 5 -3.10 0.70 10.85
CA SER A 5 -3.52 2.01 11.34
C SER A 5 -2.99 3.11 10.43
N CYS A 6 -3.81 4.08 10.01
CA CYS A 6 -3.46 5.13 9.03
C CYS A 6 -3.16 6.51 9.61
N CYS A 7 -3.53 6.74 10.86
CA CYS A 7 -3.96 8.05 11.29
C CYS A 7 -3.58 8.30 12.76
N GLY A 8 -3.43 9.57 13.13
CA GLY A 8 -3.05 9.97 14.49
C GLY A 8 -1.64 9.53 14.89
N TYR A 9 -0.72 9.41 13.93
CA TYR A 9 0.65 8.97 14.19
C TYR A 9 1.46 9.96 15.03
N ASP A 10 1.09 11.23 15.01
CA ASP A 10 1.59 12.30 15.87
C ASP A 10 1.22 12.08 17.36
N LYS A 11 0.13 11.36 17.64
CA LYS A 11 -0.32 11.03 19.00
C LYS A 11 0.14 9.65 19.44
N LYS A 12 -0.07 8.63 18.61
CA LYS A 12 0.26 7.23 18.93
C LYS A 12 0.58 6.44 17.68
N ARG A 13 1.83 5.99 17.57
CA ARG A 13 2.26 5.07 16.52
C ARG A 13 1.91 3.63 16.90
N PRO A 14 1.40 2.80 15.96
CA PRO A 14 1.21 1.38 16.21
C PRO A 14 2.58 0.67 16.30
N ALA A 15 2.58 -0.59 16.74
CA ALA A 15 3.79 -1.42 16.73
C ALA A 15 4.36 -1.55 15.29
N PRO A 16 5.68 -1.74 15.11
CA PRO A 16 6.27 -1.92 13.80
C PRO A 16 5.59 -3.03 12.99
N GLY A 17 5.27 -2.73 11.72
CA GLY A 17 4.52 -3.63 10.85
C GLY A 17 3.02 -3.67 11.15
N LYS A 18 2.46 -2.71 11.88
CA LYS A 18 1.00 -2.54 12.07
C LYS A 18 0.49 -1.20 11.59
N GLU A 19 1.40 -0.30 11.20
CA GLU A 19 1.10 0.89 10.45
C GLU A 19 0.56 0.58 9.06
N TYR A 20 0.04 1.62 8.42
CA TYR A 20 -0.59 1.53 7.12
C TYR A 20 0.36 0.97 6.07
N ARG A 21 -0.17 0.07 5.25
CA ARG A 21 0.57 -0.58 4.17
C ARG A 21 -0.36 -0.96 3.05
N ILE A 22 0.22 -1.09 1.87
CA ILE A 22 -0.45 -1.46 0.64
C ILE A 22 -0.31 -2.97 0.44
N LEU A 23 -1.44 -3.63 0.26
CA LEU A 23 -1.56 -5.06 -0.04
C LEU A 23 -2.32 -5.25 -1.36
N ALA A 24 -2.07 -6.38 -2.00
CA ALA A 24 -2.79 -6.82 -3.19
C ALA A 24 -3.41 -8.20 -2.99
N CYS A 25 -4.57 -8.36 -3.62
CA CYS A 25 -5.25 -9.63 -3.82
C CYS A 25 -5.70 -9.67 -5.27
N ARG A 26 -5.85 -10.86 -5.85
CA ARG A 26 -6.30 -11.03 -7.22
C ARG A 26 -7.42 -12.06 -7.30
N SER A 27 -8.24 -11.93 -8.34
CA SER A 27 -9.28 -12.88 -8.69
C SER A 27 -9.45 -12.89 -10.20
N SER A 28 -9.94 -14.02 -10.75
CA SER A 28 -10.46 -14.10 -12.11
C SER A 28 -11.87 -13.52 -12.25
N ASN A 29 -12.55 -13.23 -11.14
CA ASN A 29 -13.87 -12.59 -11.10
C ASN A 29 -13.75 -11.19 -10.47
N ALA A 30 -14.31 -10.19 -11.14
CA ALA A 30 -14.28 -8.80 -10.68
C ALA A 30 -14.93 -8.58 -9.31
N THR A 31 -15.86 -9.43 -8.87
CA THR A 31 -16.69 -9.18 -7.67
C THR A 31 -16.40 -10.11 -6.49
N GLY A 32 -15.54 -11.12 -6.61
CA GLY A 32 -15.37 -12.11 -5.55
C GLY A 32 -14.13 -12.97 -5.69
N SER A 33 -13.93 -13.87 -4.72
CA SER A 33 -12.84 -14.87 -4.71
C SER A 33 -11.43 -14.27 -4.80
N PHE A 34 -11.22 -13.10 -4.20
CA PHE A 34 -9.91 -12.46 -4.11
C PHE A 34 -9.03 -13.17 -3.09
N VAL A 35 -7.91 -13.70 -3.56
CA VAL A 35 -6.88 -14.34 -2.74
C VAL A 35 -5.56 -13.62 -2.88
N ASP A 36 -4.67 -13.81 -1.92
CA ASP A 36 -3.28 -13.37 -2.00
C ASP A 36 -2.36 -14.38 -2.71
N LYS A 37 -1.05 -14.12 -2.70
CA LYS A 37 -0.05 -14.97 -3.35
C LYS A 37 0.04 -16.38 -2.78
N ASP A 38 -0.34 -16.54 -1.52
CA ASP A 38 -0.29 -17.81 -0.79
C ASP A 38 -1.66 -18.50 -0.82
N GLY A 39 -2.63 -17.95 -1.57
CA GLY A 39 -3.97 -18.50 -1.73
C GLY A 39 -4.93 -18.18 -0.59
N VAL A 40 -4.56 -17.28 0.32
CA VAL A 40 -5.40 -16.93 1.48
C VAL A 40 -6.48 -15.94 1.06
N ASP A 41 -7.72 -16.25 1.42
CA ASP A 41 -8.87 -15.37 1.20
C ASP A 41 -8.65 -14.01 1.88
N CYS A 42 -8.78 -12.94 1.10
CA CYS A 42 -8.56 -11.58 1.60
C CYS A 42 -9.66 -11.09 2.55
N LYS A 43 -10.82 -11.75 2.61
CA LYS A 43 -11.81 -11.57 3.68
C LYS A 43 -11.38 -12.22 5.00
N LYS A 44 -10.47 -13.19 4.94
CA LYS A 44 -9.93 -13.92 6.10
C LYS A 44 -8.52 -13.47 6.47
N GLY A 45 -8.15 -12.26 6.07
CA GLY A 45 -6.88 -11.63 6.45
C GLY A 45 -5.75 -11.83 5.45
N GLY A 46 -5.98 -12.48 4.31
CA GLY A 46 -5.04 -12.55 3.20
C GLY A 46 -4.63 -11.16 2.70
N GLY A 47 -3.49 -11.10 2.01
CA GLY A 47 -3.00 -9.94 1.29
C GLY A 47 -1.50 -10.01 1.04
N THR A 48 -1.09 -9.92 -0.22
CA THR A 48 0.32 -9.84 -0.61
C THR A 48 0.81 -8.42 -0.37
N VAL A 49 1.88 -8.22 0.41
CA VAL A 49 2.46 -6.89 0.63
C VAL A 49 3.05 -6.36 -0.67
N VAL A 50 2.63 -5.16 -1.07
CA VAL A 50 3.17 -4.41 -2.22
C VAL A 50 4.10 -3.31 -1.72
N LEU A 51 3.66 -2.52 -0.75
CA LEU A 51 4.45 -1.44 -0.17
C LEU A 51 4.15 -1.30 1.32
N LYS A 52 5.21 -1.17 2.13
CA LYS A 52 5.16 -0.95 3.58
C LYS A 52 6.13 0.16 3.95
N SER A 53 6.15 0.56 5.22
CA SER A 53 7.13 1.54 5.70
C SER A 53 8.56 1.06 5.44
N HIS A 54 9.41 1.98 5.01
CA HIS A 54 10.84 1.80 4.74
C HIS A 54 11.49 3.19 4.73
N ASP A 55 12.76 3.28 5.13
CA ASP A 55 13.52 4.53 5.16
C ASP A 55 12.69 5.70 5.77
N ILE A 56 12.49 6.78 5.01
CA ILE A 56 11.70 7.93 5.44
C ILE A 56 10.21 7.80 5.16
N VAL A 57 9.78 6.77 4.43
CA VAL A 57 8.39 6.52 4.03
C VAL A 57 7.71 5.74 5.13
N TYR A 58 6.80 6.38 5.86
CA TYR A 58 6.04 5.75 6.94
C TYR A 58 4.55 5.67 6.61
N GLY A 59 3.96 4.50 6.80
CA GLY A 59 2.53 4.30 6.65
C GLY A 59 1.97 4.58 5.24
N PRO A 60 2.57 4.09 4.13
CA PRO A 60 2.05 4.36 2.79
C PRO A 60 0.69 3.69 2.57
N GLY A 61 -0.25 4.41 1.97
CA GLY A 61 -1.56 3.87 1.63
C GLY A 61 -2.50 4.88 0.98
N GLY A 62 -3.80 4.56 0.98
CA GLY A 62 -4.80 5.35 0.24
C GLY A 62 -4.55 5.33 -1.27
N GLN A 63 -3.99 4.22 -1.75
CA GLN A 63 -3.44 4.11 -3.08
C GLN A 63 -4.50 3.99 -4.18
N GLY A 64 -4.13 4.44 -5.37
CA GLY A 64 -4.74 4.04 -6.64
C GLY A 64 -3.69 3.55 -7.63
N VAL A 65 -4.15 2.92 -8.70
CA VAL A 65 -3.32 2.49 -9.83
C VAL A 65 -3.81 3.21 -11.08
N TYR A 66 -2.88 3.78 -11.83
CA TYR A 66 -3.15 4.48 -13.07
C TYR A 66 -2.22 3.93 -14.16
N ASN A 67 -2.73 3.72 -15.37
CA ASN A 67 -1.90 3.34 -16.50
C ASN A 67 -1.43 4.62 -17.19
N ASP A 68 -0.26 5.11 -16.81
CA ASP A 68 0.33 6.34 -17.32
C ASP A 68 0.82 6.15 -18.77
N PRO A 69 0.54 7.10 -19.68
CA PRO A 69 0.89 6.96 -21.11
C PRO A 69 2.40 6.94 -21.37
N LYS A 70 3.22 7.45 -20.46
CA LYS A 70 4.69 7.51 -20.59
C LYS A 70 5.40 6.46 -19.74
N HIS A 71 4.87 6.17 -18.56
CA HIS A 71 5.52 5.35 -17.56
C HIS A 71 4.91 3.96 -17.38
N GLY A 72 3.76 3.71 -18.02
CA GLY A 72 2.98 2.49 -17.84
C GLY A 72 2.23 2.48 -16.52
N PRO A 73 1.92 1.30 -15.95
CA PRO A 73 1.26 1.20 -14.66
C PRO A 73 2.06 1.90 -13.55
N ILE A 74 1.42 2.84 -12.86
CA ILE A 74 1.93 3.52 -11.68
C ILE A 74 1.01 3.28 -10.47
N LEU A 75 1.63 3.09 -9.32
CA LEU A 75 0.98 3.10 -8.01
C LEU A 75 1.19 4.48 -7.40
N TYR A 76 0.12 5.23 -7.14
CA TYR A 76 0.19 6.50 -6.41
C TYR A 76 -0.47 6.36 -5.04
N TYR A 77 0.03 7.06 -4.03
CA TYR A 77 -0.38 6.93 -2.64
C TYR A 77 -0.02 8.17 -1.82
N HIS A 78 -0.53 8.24 -0.59
CA HIS A 78 -0.01 9.17 0.42
C HIS A 78 0.85 8.42 1.44
N TYR A 79 1.80 9.13 2.04
CA TYR A 79 2.65 8.60 3.11
C TYR A 79 3.08 9.71 4.07
N VAL A 80 3.60 9.33 5.23
CA VAL A 80 4.29 10.25 6.14
C VAL A 80 5.78 10.25 5.82
N ASP A 81 6.32 11.43 5.53
CA ASP A 81 7.77 11.65 5.49
C ASP A 81 8.27 11.91 6.92
N THR A 82 9.05 10.95 7.45
CA THR A 82 9.54 11.00 8.82
C THR A 82 10.52 12.15 9.10
N THR A 83 11.06 12.81 8.07
CA THR A 83 11.94 13.98 8.25
C THR A 83 11.18 15.29 8.35
N ILE A 84 9.86 15.28 8.16
CA ILE A 84 8.99 16.48 8.15
C ILE A 84 8.08 16.48 9.38
N GLY A 85 7.38 15.37 9.61
CA GLY A 85 6.48 15.21 10.75
C GLY A 85 5.30 14.28 10.46
N TYR A 86 4.63 13.87 11.53
CA TYR A 86 3.63 12.81 11.50
C TYR A 86 2.17 13.31 11.48
N ALA A 87 1.95 14.63 11.48
CA ALA A 87 0.60 15.18 11.49
C ALA A 87 -0.11 14.93 10.14
N ASP A 88 -1.45 14.82 10.17
CA ASP A 88 -2.22 14.47 8.97
C ASP A 88 -2.02 15.45 7.81
N GLY A 89 -1.86 16.75 8.10
CA GLY A 89 -1.59 17.79 7.10
C GLY A 89 -0.17 17.79 6.52
N GLN A 90 0.74 16.95 7.05
CA GLN A 90 2.13 16.83 6.58
C GLN A 90 2.34 15.63 5.65
N LYS A 91 1.29 14.82 5.41
CA LYS A 91 1.35 13.69 4.50
C LYS A 91 1.74 14.14 3.09
N ARG A 92 2.61 13.36 2.46
CA ARG A 92 3.15 13.64 1.13
C ARG A 92 2.56 12.69 0.10
N PHE A 93 2.50 13.17 -1.14
CA PHE A 93 2.18 12.36 -2.31
C PHE A 93 3.42 11.57 -2.72
N GLY A 94 3.24 10.28 -3.00
CA GLY A 94 4.27 9.40 -3.54
C GLY A 94 3.72 8.59 -4.70
N TRP A 95 4.60 8.17 -5.60
CA TRP A 95 4.26 7.26 -6.68
C TRP A 95 5.46 6.41 -7.08
N ASN A 96 5.20 5.17 -7.50
CA ASN A 96 6.19 4.24 -8.03
C ASN A 96 5.66 3.58 -9.32
N LYS A 97 6.54 3.19 -10.23
CA LYS A 97 6.17 2.25 -11.30
C LYS A 97 5.82 0.91 -10.67
N ILE A 98 4.79 0.24 -11.18
CA ILE A 98 4.41 -1.09 -10.70
C ILE A 98 4.70 -2.13 -11.79
N ASN A 99 5.40 -3.20 -11.39
CA ASN A 99 5.79 -4.30 -12.27
C ASN A 99 4.98 -5.55 -11.92
N PHE A 100 4.53 -6.28 -12.95
CA PHE A 100 3.74 -7.52 -12.81
C PHE A 100 4.45 -8.77 -13.35
N SER A 101 5.71 -8.66 -13.81
CA SER A 101 6.47 -9.76 -14.43
C SER A 101 6.69 -10.97 -13.51
N SER A 102 6.64 -10.78 -12.19
CA SER A 102 6.69 -11.88 -11.20
C SER A 102 5.35 -12.59 -10.99
N GLY A 103 4.28 -12.14 -11.66
CA GLY A 103 2.91 -12.61 -11.48
C GLY A 103 2.14 -11.88 -10.36
N TRP A 104 2.81 -11.01 -9.58
CA TRP A 104 2.21 -10.15 -8.57
C TRP A 104 2.74 -8.70 -8.70
N PRO A 105 1.97 -7.69 -8.28
CA PRO A 105 2.46 -6.32 -8.24
C PRO A 105 3.68 -6.15 -7.32
N VAL A 106 4.73 -5.56 -7.86
CA VAL A 106 5.95 -5.16 -7.13
C VAL A 106 6.27 -3.71 -7.48
N VAL A 107 6.76 -2.94 -6.50
CA VAL A 107 7.26 -1.56 -6.67
C VAL A 107 8.74 -1.47 -6.33
#